data_AF-A0A9D5SPB7-F1
#
_entry.id   AF-A0A9D5SPB7-F1
#
_cell.length_a   1.000
_cell.length_b   1.000
_cell.length_c   1.000
_cell.angle_alpha   90.00
_cell.angle_beta   90.00
_cell.angle_gamma   90.00
#
_symmetry.space_group_name_H-M   'P 1'
#
loop_
_entity.id
_entity.type
_entity.pdbx_description
1 polymer ?
#
loop_
_entity_poly.entity_id
_entity_poly.type
_entity_poly.pdbx_seq_one_letter_code
_entity_poly.pdbx_strand_id
1 'polypeptide(L)' 'VKTLAEAASGTAFEGYFPTLLRALGITFAVELAAEVCRDAGESALASKVELAGKAQILLLSLPLIGELTSLAASILQA' A
#
# COMPACT_ATOMS: atom_id res chain seq x y z
N VAL A 1 -9.72 0.16 15.18
CA VAL A 1 -9.76 -0.71 13.97
C VAL A 1 -11.15 -1.27 13.73
N LYS A 2 -11.78 -2.01 14.67
CA LYS A 2 -13.15 -2.52 14.50
C LYS A 2 -14.19 -1.43 14.16
N THR A 3 -14.16 -0.30 14.85
CA THR A 3 -15.03 0.86 14.57
C THR A 3 -14.75 1.58 13.24
N LEU A 4 -13.54 1.47 12.69
CA LEU A 4 -13.19 2.06 11.39
C LEU A 4 -13.53 1.10 10.23
N ALA A 5 -13.42 -0.21 10.47
CA ALA A 5 -13.90 -1.22 9.55
C ALA A 5 -15.42 -1.13 9.39
N GLU A 6 -16.15 -0.96 10.50
CA GLU A 6 -17.62 -0.85 10.51
C GLU A 6 -18.13 0.44 9.85
N ALA A 7 -17.33 1.53 9.87
CA ALA A 7 -17.63 2.75 9.13
C ALA A 7 -17.37 2.59 7.61
N ALA A 8 -16.50 1.66 7.20
CA ALA A 8 -16.24 1.33 5.80
C ALA A 8 -17.25 0.32 5.23
N SER A 9 -18.00 -0.38 6.09
CA SER A 9 -19.00 -1.40 5.74
C SER A 9 -20.17 -0.93 4.86
N GLY A 10 -20.35 0.39 4.70
CA GLY A 10 -21.31 0.97 3.77
C GLY A 10 -20.75 1.29 2.38
N THR A 11 -19.48 0.99 2.10
CA THR A 11 -18.78 1.39 0.87
C THR A 11 -18.15 0.18 0.18
N ALA A 12 -17.97 0.24 -1.14
CA ALA A 12 -17.44 -0.85 -1.99
C ALA A 12 -16.00 -1.31 -1.66
N PHE A 13 -15.43 -0.86 -0.54
CA PHE A 13 -14.04 -1.04 -0.16
C PHE A 13 -13.78 -2.14 0.88
N GLU A 14 -14.79 -2.86 1.39
CA GLU A 14 -14.58 -3.84 2.48
C GLU A 14 -13.45 -4.86 2.22
N GLY A 15 -13.31 -5.33 0.96
CA GLY A 15 -12.23 -6.26 0.58
C GLY A 15 -10.84 -5.61 0.43
N TYR A 16 -10.79 -4.34 0.07
CA TYR A 16 -9.53 -3.63 -0.23
C TYR A 16 -9.02 -2.75 0.92
N PHE A 17 -9.89 -2.43 1.88
CA PHE A 17 -9.58 -1.57 3.02
C PHE A 17 -8.33 -2.03 3.82
N PRO A 18 -8.15 -3.33 4.13
CA PRO A 18 -6.95 -3.79 4.83
C PRO A 18 -5.66 -3.56 4.02
N THR A 19 -5.72 -3.75 2.69
CA THR A 19 -4.59 -3.56 1.78
C THR A 19 -4.22 -2.09 1.65
N LEU A 20 -5.23 -1.21 1.53
CA LEU A 20 -5.03 0.24 1.51
C LEU A 20 -4.42 0.75 2.82
N LEU A 21 -4.90 0.26 3.97
CA LEU A 21 -4.36 0.65 5.27
C LEU A 21 -2.90 0.20 5.43
N ARG A 22 -2.55 -0.99 4.94
CA ARG A 22 -1.15 -1.47 4.91
C ARG A 22 -0.27 -0.58 4.03
N ALA A 23 -0.71 -0.28 2.82
CA ALA A 23 0.03 0.59 1.90
C ALA A 23 0.26 1.98 2.53
N LEU A 24 -0.80 2.58 3.09
CA LEU A 24 -0.74 3.88 3.76
C LEU A 24 0.26 3.87 4.93
N GLY A 25 0.22 2.83 5.76
CA GLY A 25 1.13 2.67 6.89
C GLY A 25 2.59 2.54 6.46
N ILE A 26 2.86 1.81 5.37
CA ILE A 26 4.21 1.65 4.82
C ILE A 26 4.73 2.98 4.26
N THR A 27 3.94 3.70 3.46
CA THR A 27 4.33 5.02 2.93
C THR A 27 4.67 6.00 4.05
N PHE A 28 3.82 6.07 5.07
CA PHE A 28 4.03 7.00 6.17
C PHE A 28 5.31 6.66 6.96
N ALA A 29 5.54 5.37 7.24
CA ALA A 29 6.77 4.94 7.91
C ALA A 29 8.03 5.23 7.08
N VAL A 30 7.97 5.04 5.76
CA VAL A 30 9.08 5.32 4.84
C VAL A 30 9.37 6.81 4.75
N GLU A 31 8.36 7.66 4.64
CA GLU A 31 8.52 9.12 4.63
C GLU A 31 9.17 9.62 5.92
N LEU A 32 8.67 9.17 7.08
CA LEU A 32 9.26 9.53 8.37
C LEU A 32 10.72 9.07 8.48
N ALA A 33 11.02 7.83 8.07
CA ALA A 33 12.39 7.31 8.09
C ALA A 33 13.32 8.09 7.14
N ALA A 34 12.83 8.48 5.96
CA ALA A 34 13.58 9.27 4.99
C ALA A 34 13.85 10.70 5.48
N GLU A 35 12.86 11.35 6.11
CA GLU A 35 13.04 12.67 6.73
C GLU A 35 14.06 12.62 7.87
N VAL A 36 13.99 11.62 8.75
CA VAL A 36 14.99 11.44 9.82
C VAL A 36 16.41 11.26 9.26
N CYS A 37 16.58 10.50 8.18
CA CYS A 37 17.88 10.37 7.51
C CYS A 37 18.35 11.70 6.91
N ARG A 38 17.43 12.50 6.37
CA ARG A 38 17.72 13.80 5.75
C ARG A 38 18.09 14.85 6.81
N ASP A 39 17.43 14.84 7.96
CA ASP A 39 17.76 15.67 9.12
C ASP A 39 19.12 15.33 9.74
N ALA A 40 19.53 14.05 9.65
CA ALA A 40 20.87 13.61 10.02
C ALA A 40 21.96 14.02 9.00
N GLY A 41 21.59 14.66 7.88
CA GLY A 41 22.49 15.03 6.79
C GLY A 41 22.71 13.93 5.74
N GLU A 42 22.15 12.74 5.93
CA GLU A 42 22.36 11.54 5.10
C GLU A 42 21.33 11.43 3.95
N SER A 43 21.37 12.41 3.04
CA SER A 43 20.42 12.50 1.91
C SER A 43 20.49 11.31 0.94
N ALA A 44 21.66 10.69 0.78
CA ALA A 44 21.84 9.50 -0.04
C ALA A 44 21.11 8.29 0.58
N LEU A 45 21.13 8.16 1.91
CA LEU A 45 20.44 7.09 2.63
C LEU A 45 18.93 7.30 2.60
N ALA A 46 18.46 8.54 2.77
CA ALA A 46 17.05 8.91 2.63
C ALA A 46 16.48 8.49 1.27
N SER A 47 17.22 8.75 0.18
CA SER A 47 16.79 8.34 -1.17
C SER A 47 16.69 6.82 -1.33
N LYS A 48 17.57 6.05 -0.68
CA LYS A 48 17.50 4.59 -0.69
C LYS A 48 16.29 4.06 0.07
N VAL A 49 15.95 4.67 1.20
CA VAL A 49 14.76 4.34 1.99
C VAL A 49 13.48 4.61 1.19
N GLU A 50 13.38 5.78 0.55
CA GLU A 50 12.24 6.10 -0.34
C GLU A 50 12.10 5.09 -1.47
N LEU A 51 13.21 4.72 -2.12
CA LEU A 51 13.19 3.76 -3.22
C LEU A 51 12.76 2.36 -2.75
N ALA A 52 13.22 1.92 -1.57
CA ALA A 52 12.80 0.66 -0.96
C ALA A 52 11.29 0.67 -0.64
N GLY A 53 10.76 1.78 -0.11
CA GLY A 53 9.34 1.95 0.14
C GLY A 53 8.50 1.87 -1.13
N LYS A 54 8.92 2.57 -2.20
CA LYS A 54 8.27 2.50 -3.51
C LYS A 54 8.27 1.08 -4.08
N ALA A 55 9.36 0.34 -3.93
CA ALA A 55 9.44 -1.07 -4.34
C ALA A 55 8.48 -1.97 -3.53
N GLN A 56 8.33 -1.71 -2.23
CA GLN A 56 7.36 -2.39 -1.37
C GLN A 56 5.91 -2.18 -1.81
N ILE A 57 5.55 -0.95 -2.18
CA ILE A 57 4.21 -0.62 -2.70
C ILE A 57 3.96 -1.32 -4.04
N LEU A 58 4.96 -1.36 -4.92
CA LEU A 58 4.89 -2.13 -6.17
C LEU A 58 4.62 -3.62 -5.90
N LEU A 59 5.28 -4.19 -4.89
CA LEU A 59 5.05 -5.58 -4.48
C LEU A 59 3.62 -5.81 -3.97
N LEU A 60 3.05 -4.85 -3.24
CA LEU A 60 1.64 -4.87 -2.82
C LEU A 60 0.66 -4.73 -3.99
N SER A 61 1.07 -4.09 -5.09
CA SER A 61 0.24 -3.95 -6.29
C SER A 61 0.16 -5.22 -7.14
N LEU A 62 1.17 -6.11 -7.07
CA LEU A 62 1.19 -7.38 -7.78
C LEU A 62 -0.03 -8.28 -7.50
N PRO A 63 -0.40 -8.59 -6.23
CA PRO A 63 -1.57 -9.42 -5.95
C PRO A 63 -2.88 -8.76 -6.39
N LEU A 64 -2.97 -7.42 -6.36
CA LEU A 64 -4.16 -6.70 -6.85
C LEU A 64 -4.40 -6.94 -8.35
N ILE A 65 -3.32 -6.99 -9.15
CA ILE A 65 -3.41 -7.33 -10.57
C ILE A 65 -3.85 -8.79 -10.76
N GLY A 66 -3.39 -9.70 -9.89
CA GLY A 66 -3.84 -11.09 -9.89
C GLY A 66 -5.35 -11.22 -9.66
N GLU A 67 -5.89 -10.47 -8.70
CA GLU A 67 -7.34 -10.45 -8.46
C GLU A 67 -8.12 -9.85 -9.63
N LEU A 68 -7.60 -8.78 -10.23
CA LEU A 68 -8.23 -8.15 -11.40
C LEU A 68 -8.29 -9.11 -12.60
N THR A 69 -7.22 -9.86 -12.85
CA THR A 69 -7.18 -10.84 -13.95
C THR A 69 -8.11 -12.03 -13.69
N SER A 70 -8.22 -12.49 -12.44
CA SER A 70 -9.17 -13.53 -12.04
C SER A 70 -10.63 -13.08 -12.22
N LEU A 71 -10.94 -11.83 -11.87
CA LEU A 71 -12.26 -11.24 -12.11
C LEU A 71 -12.56 -11.16 -13.62
N ALA A 72 -11.61 -10.69 -14.42
CA ALA A 72 -11.76 -10.62 -15.88
C ALA A 72 -11.99 -12.01 -16.51
N ALA A 73 -11.27 -13.04 -16.04
CA ALA A 73 -11.47 -14.41 -16.49
C ALA A 73 -12.85 -14.98 -16.11
N SER A 74 -13.36 -14.63 -14.92
CA SER A 74 -14.69 -15.05 -14.48
C SER A 74 -15.81 -14.48 -15.35
N ILE A 75 -15.67 -13.24 -15.85
CA ILE A 75 -16.65 -12.65 -16.76
C ILE A 75 -16.60 -13.28 -18.15
N LEU A 76 -15.41 -13.71 -18.62
CA LEU A 76 -15.25 -14.32 -19.94
C LEU A 76 -15.78 -15.77 -20.01
N GLN A 77 -15.83 -16.48 -18.89
CA GLN A 77 -16.37 -17.84 -18.78
C GLN A 77 -17.86 -17.90 -18.38
N ALA A 78 -18.48 -16.76 -18.11
CA ALA A 78 -19.91 -16.61 -17.82
C ALA A 78 -20.71 -16.32 -19.10
#